data_AF-A0A855NGF6-F1
#
_entry.id   AF-A0A855NGF6-F1
#
_cell.length_a   1.000
_cell.length_b   1.000
_cell.length_c   1.000
_cell.angle_alpha   90.00
_cell.angle_beta   90.00
_cell.angle_gamma   90.00
#
_symmetry.space_group_name_H-M   'P 1'
#
loop_
_entity.id
_entity.type
_entity.pdbx_description
1 polymer ?
#
loop_
_entity_poly.entity_id
_entity_poly.type
_entity_poly.pdbx_seq_one_letter_code
_entity_poly.pdbx_strand_id
1 'polypeptide(L)'
;MMFLKLLILNLMTKEIPMKKIIAFLVTLALTIQADQIKNNLLEFANIVSSSTQSEILISGDINPLDFYFFTPKETANISLQIFKKMVELQGLRFLKLGSFYYVDKPMIIDENATNKEEEPENLYYIKLKNNSHKEIDAMLNQYDKNSTYISQDNAVVFKSTDKIYSEILSYSDNFDNKVAKQVNFKVTILETNLSDLKSRGTKINSLIKGVDSVDFRYFFNLITVPYTQNTNVTNKSSQFYGVLNFLDTNNITKIKSSPFLVAKNNTEVFFSNVKTIPYLTTSTNITNAQTQQQSNYSYKDVGLKLTLKPIIINDNIDVDIHLIFENLLSNSDTLTPTTSKKELKSTYKLKKGDILVLSGINQENEITYTSGVPLLKDIWLLKYLFSTTKKEFVNSILTITIEVF
;
A
#
# COMPACT_ATOMS: atom_id res chain seq x y z
N MET A 1 -9.37 -51.51 -46.84
CA MET A 1 -9.42 -52.00 -45.44
C MET A 1 -10.00 -53.42 -45.29
N MET A 2 -11.09 -53.77 -46.00
CA MET A 2 -11.69 -55.12 -45.96
C MET A 2 -10.80 -56.21 -46.60
N PHE A 3 -10.08 -55.89 -47.67
CA PHE A 3 -9.08 -56.80 -48.29
C PHE A 3 -7.88 -57.11 -47.39
N LEU A 4 -7.42 -56.10 -46.62
CA LEU A 4 -6.30 -56.23 -45.69
C LEU A 4 -6.67 -57.16 -44.51
N LYS A 5 -7.92 -57.08 -44.04
CA LYS A 5 -8.45 -57.93 -42.96
C LYS A 5 -8.59 -59.39 -43.38
N LEU A 6 -9.02 -59.66 -44.63
CA LEU A 6 -9.11 -61.01 -45.18
C LEU A 6 -7.73 -61.65 -45.40
N LEU A 7 -6.74 -60.84 -45.79
CA LEU A 7 -5.38 -61.32 -46.06
C LEU A 7 -4.61 -61.65 -44.76
N ILE A 8 -4.77 -60.82 -43.71
CA ILE A 8 -4.18 -61.05 -42.38
C ILE A 8 -4.74 -62.33 -41.75
N LEU A 9 -6.03 -62.62 -41.94
CA LEU A 9 -6.64 -63.86 -41.45
C LEU A 9 -6.06 -65.10 -42.14
N ASN A 10 -5.73 -64.99 -43.43
CA ASN A 10 -5.14 -66.08 -44.22
C ASN A 10 -3.63 -66.29 -43.95
N LEU A 11 -2.92 -65.23 -43.54
CA LEU A 11 -1.52 -65.25 -43.11
C LEU A 11 -1.32 -65.95 -41.75
N MET A 12 -2.35 -65.95 -40.88
CA MET A 12 -2.30 -66.59 -39.55
C MET A 12 -2.51 -68.12 -39.59
N THR A 13 -3.00 -68.68 -40.70
CA THR A 13 -3.47 -70.09 -40.75
C THR A 13 -2.58 -71.05 -41.55
N LYS A 14 -1.47 -70.62 -42.14
CA LYS A 14 -0.53 -71.51 -42.86
C LYS A 14 0.93 -71.15 -42.60
N GLU A 15 1.78 -72.16 -42.39
CA GLU A 15 3.23 -72.00 -42.39
C GLU A 15 3.70 -71.55 -43.78
N ILE A 16 3.94 -70.25 -43.92
CA ILE A 16 4.47 -69.66 -45.15
C ILE A 16 6.00 -69.72 -45.09
N PRO A 17 6.67 -70.25 -46.14
CA PRO A 17 8.11 -70.38 -46.14
C PRO A 17 8.76 -69.00 -46.01
N MET A 18 9.76 -68.88 -45.12
CA MET A 18 10.41 -67.62 -44.72
C MET A 18 10.85 -66.74 -45.90
N LYS A 19 11.23 -67.34 -47.05
CA LYS A 19 11.57 -66.63 -48.29
C LYS A 19 10.41 -65.82 -48.88
N LYS A 20 9.16 -66.28 -48.76
CA LYS A 20 7.96 -65.54 -49.22
C LYS A 20 7.60 -64.40 -48.28
N ILE A 21 7.80 -64.57 -46.97
CA ILE A 21 7.62 -63.50 -45.98
C ILE A 21 8.67 -62.40 -46.21
N ILE A 22 9.92 -62.78 -46.45
CA ILE A 22 10.99 -61.82 -46.77
C ILE A 22 10.72 -61.11 -48.10
N ALA A 23 10.30 -61.82 -49.15
CA ALA A 23 9.95 -61.19 -50.42
C ALA A 23 8.74 -60.24 -50.31
N PHE A 24 7.74 -60.60 -49.48
CA PHE A 24 6.60 -59.73 -49.19
C PHE A 24 7.01 -58.51 -48.34
N LEU A 25 7.87 -58.67 -47.34
CA LEU A 25 8.41 -57.56 -46.55
C LEU A 25 9.30 -56.64 -47.38
N VAL A 26 10.08 -57.17 -48.33
CA VAL A 26 10.91 -56.38 -49.24
C VAL A 26 10.05 -55.61 -50.26
N THR A 27 8.95 -56.19 -50.76
CA THR A 27 8.00 -55.47 -51.63
C THR A 27 7.14 -54.45 -50.87
N LEU A 28 6.82 -54.71 -49.59
CA LEU A 28 6.16 -53.75 -48.70
C LEU A 28 7.10 -52.62 -48.26
N ALA A 29 8.40 -52.90 -48.10
CA ALA A 29 9.42 -51.89 -47.80
C ALA A 29 9.73 -50.99 -49.00
N LEU A 30 9.57 -51.49 -50.23
CA LEU A 30 9.76 -50.71 -51.47
C LEU A 30 8.56 -49.82 -51.83
N THR A 31 7.43 -49.92 -51.11
CA THR A 31 6.22 -49.11 -51.37
C THR A 31 6.01 -47.97 -50.36
N ILE A 32 6.95 -47.75 -49.43
CA ILE A 32 6.92 -46.62 -48.49
C ILE A 32 7.99 -45.61 -48.90
N GLN A 33 7.84 -45.02 -50.09
CA GLN A 33 8.44 -43.72 -50.35
C GLN A 33 7.39 -42.68 -49.98
N ALA A 34 7.59 -42.02 -48.84
CA ALA A 34 6.81 -40.85 -48.47
C ALA A 34 7.21 -39.69 -49.38
N ASP A 35 6.62 -39.63 -50.58
CA ASP A 35 6.79 -38.49 -51.47
C ASP A 35 6.25 -37.23 -50.79
N GLN A 36 7.08 -36.19 -50.73
CA GLN A 36 6.69 -34.86 -50.30
C GLN A 36 6.44 -33.97 -51.51
N ILE A 37 5.38 -33.17 -51.46
CA ILE A 37 5.09 -32.12 -52.42
C ILE A 37 5.58 -30.80 -51.82
N LYS A 38 6.36 -30.04 -52.59
CA LYS A 38 6.74 -28.67 -52.27
C LYS A 38 5.65 -27.74 -52.79
N ASN A 39 4.95 -27.06 -51.89
CA ASN A 39 3.92 -26.06 -52.23
C ASN A 39 4.41 -24.67 -51.85
N ASN A 40 4.10 -23.66 -52.65
CA ASN A 40 4.27 -22.26 -52.22
C ASN A 40 3.12 -21.83 -51.28
N LEU A 41 3.19 -20.64 -50.67
CA LEU A 41 2.18 -20.18 -49.72
C LEU A 41 0.77 -20.10 -50.32
N LEU A 42 0.66 -19.69 -51.58
CA LEU A 42 -0.63 -19.58 -52.27
C LEU A 42 -1.26 -20.95 -52.50
N GLU A 43 -0.47 -21.90 -53.02
CA GLU A 43 -0.90 -23.30 -53.21
C GLU A 43 -1.31 -23.95 -51.89
N PHE A 44 -0.50 -23.75 -50.84
CA PHE A 44 -0.78 -24.30 -49.51
C PHE A 44 -2.05 -23.70 -48.89
N ALA A 45 -2.27 -22.39 -49.03
CA ALA A 45 -3.49 -21.72 -48.61
C ALA A 45 -4.72 -22.24 -49.38
N ASN A 46 -4.59 -22.46 -50.69
CA ASN A 46 -5.68 -22.99 -51.53
C ASN A 46 -6.07 -24.42 -51.13
N ILE A 47 -5.09 -25.28 -50.81
CA ILE A 47 -5.33 -26.64 -50.33
C ILE A 47 -6.14 -26.59 -49.02
N VAL A 48 -5.72 -25.76 -48.07
CA VAL A 48 -6.38 -25.65 -46.76
C VAL A 48 -7.75 -24.99 -46.87
N SER A 49 -7.87 -23.95 -47.69
CA SER A 49 -9.14 -23.27 -47.97
C SER A 49 -10.17 -24.26 -48.52
N SER A 50 -9.75 -25.12 -49.45
CA SER A 50 -10.59 -26.15 -50.06
C SER A 50 -10.98 -27.25 -49.07
N SER A 51 -10.04 -27.74 -48.24
CA SER A 51 -10.33 -28.81 -47.26
C SER A 51 -11.16 -28.34 -46.07
N THR A 52 -11.05 -27.06 -45.69
CA THR A 52 -11.73 -26.50 -44.51
C THR A 52 -12.93 -25.61 -44.83
N GLN A 53 -13.26 -25.43 -46.11
CA GLN A 53 -14.32 -24.53 -46.58
C GLN A 53 -14.20 -23.11 -46.00
N SER A 54 -12.97 -22.63 -45.87
CA SER A 54 -12.68 -21.34 -45.25
C SER A 54 -11.98 -20.43 -46.24
N GLU A 55 -12.38 -19.16 -46.29
CA GLU A 55 -11.74 -18.17 -47.14
C GLU A 55 -10.43 -17.70 -46.51
N ILE A 56 -9.32 -17.84 -47.24
CA ILE A 56 -7.99 -17.42 -46.79
C ILE A 56 -7.44 -16.44 -47.82
N LEU A 57 -7.23 -15.19 -47.39
CA LEU A 57 -6.67 -14.12 -48.19
C LEU A 57 -5.21 -13.89 -47.77
N ILE A 58 -4.34 -13.59 -48.73
CA ILE A 58 -2.93 -13.28 -48.52
C ILE A 58 -2.72 -11.82 -48.88
N SER A 59 -2.05 -11.08 -48.00
CA SER A 59 -1.73 -9.66 -48.19
C SER A 59 -0.92 -9.43 -49.46
N GLY A 60 -1.23 -8.36 -50.21
CA GLY A 60 -0.62 -8.08 -51.51
C GLY A 60 0.87 -7.70 -51.45
N ASP A 61 1.39 -7.37 -50.27
CA ASP A 61 2.81 -7.10 -50.00
C ASP A 61 3.63 -8.36 -49.70
N ILE A 62 2.99 -9.54 -49.69
CA ILE A 62 3.62 -10.84 -49.58
C ILE A 62 3.75 -11.43 -50.99
N ASN A 63 4.98 -11.72 -51.41
CA ASN A 63 5.20 -12.58 -52.57
C ASN A 63 5.04 -14.05 -52.15
N PRO A 64 3.99 -14.78 -52.58
CA PRO A 64 3.73 -16.13 -52.08
C PRO A 64 4.81 -17.15 -52.46
N LEU A 65 5.63 -16.84 -53.47
CA LEU A 65 6.73 -17.69 -53.95
C LEU A 65 7.97 -17.66 -53.05
N ASP A 66 8.03 -16.75 -52.07
CA ASP A 66 9.16 -16.67 -51.14
C ASP A 66 9.06 -17.71 -50.00
N PHE A 67 7.89 -18.35 -49.86
CA PHE A 67 7.56 -19.26 -48.76
C PHE A 67 7.18 -20.63 -49.28
N TYR A 68 7.79 -21.67 -48.70
CA TYR A 68 7.60 -23.06 -49.15
C TYR A 68 7.23 -23.99 -48.00
N PHE A 69 6.26 -24.86 -48.27
CA PHE A 69 5.73 -25.85 -47.33
C PHE A 69 5.77 -27.23 -47.97
N PHE A 70 6.33 -28.21 -47.25
CA PHE A 70 6.40 -29.59 -47.70
C PHE A 70 5.26 -30.39 -47.08
N THR A 71 4.38 -30.94 -47.91
CA THR A 71 3.25 -31.76 -47.47
C THR A 71 3.37 -33.19 -48.01
N PRO A 72 2.90 -34.21 -47.29
CA PRO A 72 2.83 -35.57 -47.84
C PRO A 72 1.87 -35.61 -49.04
N LYS A 73 2.24 -36.34 -50.10
CA LYS A 73 1.48 -36.48 -51.35
C LYS A 73 0.04 -36.98 -51.17
N GLU A 74 -0.23 -37.73 -50.10
CA GLU A 74 -1.54 -38.30 -49.75
C GLU A 74 -2.19 -37.65 -48.51
N THR A 75 -2.18 -36.31 -48.39
CA THR A 75 -2.95 -35.64 -47.32
C THR A 75 -4.21 -34.98 -47.88
N ALA A 76 -5.37 -35.54 -47.53
CA ALA A 76 -6.67 -35.04 -47.97
C ALA A 76 -7.20 -33.85 -47.15
N ASN A 77 -6.71 -33.62 -45.92
CA ASN A 77 -7.30 -32.62 -45.03
C ASN A 77 -6.25 -31.99 -44.10
N ILE A 78 -5.72 -30.85 -44.49
CA ILE A 78 -4.87 -30.03 -43.63
C ILE A 78 -5.77 -29.07 -42.85
N SER A 79 -5.65 -29.08 -41.52
CA SER A 79 -6.48 -28.22 -40.67
C SER A 79 -5.97 -26.78 -40.66
N LEU A 80 -6.88 -25.83 -40.42
CA LEU A 80 -6.56 -24.41 -40.20
C LEU A 80 -5.51 -24.20 -39.10
N GLN A 81 -5.49 -25.07 -38.09
CA GLN A 81 -4.52 -24.97 -36.99
C GLN A 81 -3.10 -25.32 -37.46
N ILE A 82 -2.97 -26.34 -38.32
CA ILE A 82 -1.67 -26.71 -38.91
C ILE A 82 -1.20 -25.60 -39.85
N PHE A 83 -2.10 -25.11 -40.71
CA PHE A 83 -1.81 -23.99 -41.61
C PHE A 83 -1.33 -22.76 -40.85
N LYS A 84 -2.08 -22.35 -39.82
CA LYS A 84 -1.72 -21.24 -38.92
C LYS A 84 -0.30 -21.40 -38.39
N LYS A 85 0.04 -22.56 -37.85
CA LYS A 85 1.38 -22.79 -37.27
C LYS A 85 2.49 -22.75 -38.30
N MET A 86 2.25 -23.29 -39.49
CA MET A 86 3.25 -23.28 -40.56
C MET A 86 3.49 -21.85 -41.07
N VAL A 87 2.44 -21.05 -41.25
CA VAL A 87 2.54 -19.64 -41.62
C VAL A 87 3.25 -18.81 -40.53
N GLU A 88 2.92 -19.03 -39.26
CA GLU A 88 3.59 -18.37 -38.12
C GLU A 88 5.09 -18.69 -38.06
N LEU A 89 5.49 -19.93 -38.34
CA LEU A 89 6.90 -20.33 -38.37
C LEU A 89 7.71 -19.68 -39.50
N GLN A 90 7.03 -19.24 -40.56
CA GLN A 90 7.62 -18.46 -41.66
C GLN A 90 7.70 -16.96 -41.34
N GLY A 91 7.37 -16.55 -40.11
CA GLY A 91 7.43 -15.15 -39.68
C GLY A 91 6.26 -14.31 -40.19
N LEU A 92 5.15 -14.93 -40.61
CA LEU A 92 3.91 -14.28 -41.01
C LEU A 92 2.87 -14.37 -39.89
N ARG A 93 1.80 -13.58 -39.94
CA ARG A 93 0.65 -13.72 -39.02
C ARG A 93 -0.55 -14.29 -39.75
N PHE A 94 -1.38 -15.00 -39.00
CA PHE A 94 -2.63 -15.56 -39.48
C PHE A 94 -3.78 -15.08 -38.59
N LEU A 95 -4.60 -14.17 -39.14
CA LEU A 95 -5.66 -13.47 -38.44
C LEU A 95 -7.03 -13.99 -38.88
N LYS A 96 -7.99 -14.06 -37.95
CA LYS A 96 -9.40 -14.30 -38.28
C LYS A 96 -10.13 -12.98 -38.30
N LEU A 97 -10.67 -12.57 -39.44
CA LEU A 97 -11.37 -11.32 -39.66
C LEU A 97 -12.81 -11.62 -40.07
N GLY A 98 -13.72 -11.65 -39.09
CA GLY A 98 -15.13 -11.99 -39.32
C GLY A 98 -15.29 -13.40 -39.91
N SER A 99 -15.71 -13.47 -41.18
CA SER A 99 -15.99 -14.70 -41.92
C SER A 99 -14.79 -15.29 -42.66
N PHE A 100 -13.66 -14.58 -42.77
CA PHE A 100 -12.48 -15.03 -43.51
C PHE A 100 -11.21 -14.97 -42.66
N TYR A 101 -10.13 -15.52 -43.19
CA TYR A 101 -8.80 -15.49 -42.61
C TYR A 101 -7.84 -14.68 -43.47
N TYR A 102 -6.89 -14.01 -42.84
CA TYR A 102 -5.94 -13.12 -43.49
C TYR A 102 -4.50 -13.45 -43.08
N VAL A 103 -3.62 -13.61 -44.07
CA VAL A 103 -2.18 -13.80 -43.89
C VAL A 103 -1.46 -12.49 -44.20
N ASP A 104 -0.71 -11.96 -43.24
CA ASP A 104 0.08 -10.73 -43.42
C ASP A 104 1.49 -10.84 -42.80
N LYS A 105 2.34 -9.85 -43.09
CA LYS A 105 3.61 -9.69 -42.36
C LYS A 105 3.32 -9.06 -41.00
N PRO A 106 3.99 -9.51 -39.92
CA PRO A 106 3.95 -8.78 -38.66
C PRO A 106 4.47 -7.37 -38.90
N MET A 107 3.79 -6.39 -38.31
CA MET A 107 4.23 -5.00 -38.35
C MET A 107 5.60 -4.91 -37.67
N ILE A 108 6.67 -4.85 -38.47
CA ILE A 108 7.99 -4.49 -37.97
C ILE A 108 7.90 -2.99 -37.69
N ILE A 109 7.92 -2.63 -36.40
CA ILE A 109 8.14 -1.24 -36.00
C ILE A 109 9.60 -0.98 -36.38
N ASP A 110 9.79 -0.40 -37.57
CA ASP A 110 11.09 0.09 -37.97
C ASP A 110 11.42 1.29 -37.09
N GLU A 111 12.33 1.11 -36.14
CA GLU A 111 12.79 2.19 -35.24
C GLU A 111 13.48 3.33 -36.02
N ASN A 112 13.77 3.13 -37.32
CA ASN A 112 14.40 4.13 -38.19
C ASN A 112 13.49 4.68 -39.30
N ALA A 113 12.19 4.35 -39.31
CA ALA A 113 11.23 5.04 -40.17
C ALA A 113 10.81 6.37 -39.51
N THR A 114 11.64 7.41 -39.67
CA THR A 114 11.23 8.81 -39.49
C THR A 114 10.18 9.15 -40.53
N ASN A 115 8.93 8.86 -40.19
CA ASN A 115 7.70 9.58 -40.53
C ASN A 115 6.51 8.68 -40.15
N LYS A 116 6.37 8.39 -38.85
CA LYS A 116 5.01 8.28 -38.31
C LYS A 116 4.45 9.69 -38.44
N GLU A 117 3.37 9.88 -39.19
CA GLU A 117 2.51 11.03 -38.93
C GLU A 117 2.05 10.87 -37.48
N GLU A 118 2.76 11.52 -36.56
CA GLU A 118 2.32 11.62 -35.18
C GLU A 118 0.93 12.25 -35.23
N GLU A 119 -0.07 11.53 -34.72
CA GLU A 119 -1.41 12.10 -34.59
C GLU A 119 -1.28 13.49 -33.96
N PRO A 120 -1.86 14.53 -34.56
CA PRO A 120 -1.65 15.90 -34.12
C PRO A 120 -2.06 16.02 -32.65
N GLU A 121 -1.12 16.46 -31.81
CA GLU A 121 -1.44 16.75 -30.42
C GLU A 121 -2.18 18.08 -30.32
N ASN A 122 -3.37 18.02 -29.77
CA ASN A 122 -4.21 19.17 -29.49
C ASN A 122 -4.05 19.60 -28.02
N LEU A 123 -4.22 20.89 -27.77
CA LEU A 123 -4.26 21.43 -26.41
C LEU A 123 -5.65 21.21 -25.83
N TYR A 124 -5.72 20.41 -24.77
CA TYR A 124 -6.95 20.06 -24.08
C TYR A 124 -7.04 20.77 -22.72
N TYR A 125 -8.27 21.13 -22.37
CA TYR A 125 -8.63 21.78 -21.12
C TYR A 125 -9.71 20.93 -20.42
N ILE A 126 -9.44 20.52 -19.18
CA ILE A 126 -10.38 19.77 -18.34
C ILE A 126 -10.62 20.55 -17.06
N LYS A 127 -11.87 20.95 -16.82
CA LYS A 127 -12.30 21.60 -15.58
C LYS A 127 -12.83 20.60 -14.58
N LEU A 128 -12.36 20.69 -13.34
CA LEU A 128 -12.78 19.83 -12.23
C LEU A 128 -13.76 20.54 -11.31
N LYS A 129 -14.81 19.83 -10.92
CA LYS A 129 -15.93 20.32 -10.12
C LYS A 129 -15.75 20.01 -8.64
N ASN A 130 -15.36 18.79 -8.28
CA ASN A 130 -15.33 18.34 -6.88
C ASN A 130 -13.95 17.91 -6.40
N ASN A 131 -13.05 17.61 -7.32
CA ASN A 131 -11.71 17.09 -7.01
C ASN A 131 -10.60 18.05 -7.44
N SER A 132 -9.39 17.80 -6.93
CA SER A 132 -8.19 18.58 -7.19
C SER A 132 -7.38 17.97 -8.34
N HIS A 133 -6.61 18.81 -9.05
CA HIS A 133 -5.72 18.36 -10.13
C HIS A 133 -4.77 17.21 -9.72
N LYS A 134 -4.36 17.14 -8.45
CA LYS A 134 -3.47 16.10 -7.91
C LYS A 134 -3.95 14.68 -8.19
N GLU A 135 -5.27 14.49 -8.31
CA GLU A 135 -5.86 13.18 -8.53
C GLU A 135 -5.85 12.78 -10.02
N ILE A 136 -5.70 13.75 -10.94
CA ILE A 136 -5.55 13.52 -12.38
C ILE A 136 -4.09 13.47 -12.82
N ASP A 137 -3.18 14.12 -12.07
CA ASP A 137 -1.74 14.09 -12.34
C ASP A 137 -1.21 12.66 -12.49
N ALA A 138 -1.66 11.72 -11.66
CA ALA A 138 -1.26 10.32 -11.76
C ALA A 138 -1.65 9.68 -13.10
N MET A 139 -2.82 10.03 -13.65
CA MET A 139 -3.28 9.53 -14.94
C MET A 139 -2.54 10.20 -16.09
N LEU A 140 -2.34 11.52 -16.03
CA LEU A 140 -1.57 12.24 -17.03
C LEU A 140 -0.14 11.72 -17.13
N ASN A 141 0.48 11.44 -15.98
CA ASN A 141 1.80 10.81 -15.91
C ASN A 141 1.83 9.39 -16.48
N GLN A 142 0.74 8.62 -16.41
CA GLN A 142 0.67 7.29 -17.04
C GLN A 142 0.79 7.36 -18.57
N TYR A 143 0.41 8.48 -19.17
CA TYR A 143 0.55 8.74 -20.61
C TYR A 143 1.72 9.68 -20.93
N ASP A 144 2.64 9.90 -19.97
CA ASP A 144 3.77 10.83 -20.08
C ASP A 144 3.37 12.25 -20.52
N LYS A 145 2.17 12.70 -20.11
CA LYS A 145 1.65 14.02 -20.47
C LYS A 145 1.99 15.06 -19.41
N ASN A 146 2.79 16.04 -19.83
CA ASN A 146 3.00 17.26 -19.06
C ASN A 146 1.71 18.08 -19.02
N SER A 147 1.37 18.60 -17.84
CA SER A 147 0.18 19.38 -17.62
C SER A 147 0.46 20.69 -16.88
N THR A 148 -0.43 21.66 -17.05
CA THR A 148 -0.42 22.93 -16.33
C THR A 148 -1.74 23.07 -15.58
N TYR A 149 -1.64 23.28 -14.27
CA TYR A 149 -2.80 23.53 -13.42
C TYR A 149 -3.16 25.02 -13.41
N ILE A 150 -4.39 25.35 -13.82
CA ILE A 150 -4.98 26.69 -13.75
C ILE A 150 -5.81 26.77 -12.47
N SER A 151 -5.20 27.29 -11.41
CA SER A 151 -5.79 27.31 -10.06
C SER A 151 -7.06 28.15 -9.93
N GLN A 152 -7.18 29.23 -10.70
CA GLN A 152 -8.36 30.11 -10.67
C GLN A 152 -9.64 29.43 -11.13
N ASP A 153 -9.51 28.38 -11.94
CA ASP A 153 -10.64 27.71 -12.60
C ASP A 153 -10.75 26.22 -12.22
N ASN A 154 -9.87 25.76 -11.32
CA ASN A 154 -9.67 24.35 -10.98
C ASN A 154 -9.59 23.45 -12.23
N ALA A 155 -8.73 23.84 -13.17
CA ALA A 155 -8.63 23.19 -14.47
C ALA A 155 -7.21 22.74 -14.80
N VAL A 156 -7.10 21.65 -15.56
CA VAL A 156 -5.82 21.10 -16.02
C VAL A 156 -5.77 21.23 -17.54
N VAL A 157 -4.65 21.76 -18.02
CA VAL A 157 -4.37 21.92 -19.46
C VAL A 157 -3.17 21.06 -19.85
N PHE A 158 -3.31 20.28 -20.92
CA PHE A 158 -2.25 19.39 -21.41
C PHE A 158 -2.36 19.18 -22.92
N LYS A 159 -1.26 18.78 -23.56
CA LYS A 159 -1.26 18.39 -24.97
C LYS A 159 -1.44 16.88 -25.10
N SER A 160 -2.28 16.44 -26.03
CA SER A 160 -2.50 15.02 -26.26
C SER A 160 -3.17 14.75 -27.60
N THR A 161 -3.25 13.48 -28.00
CA THR A 161 -4.08 13.05 -29.12
C THR A 161 -5.54 12.88 -28.66
N ASP A 162 -6.48 12.93 -29.61
CA ASP A 162 -7.91 12.83 -29.35
C ASP A 162 -8.28 11.52 -28.63
N LYS A 163 -7.58 10.43 -28.98
CA LYS A 163 -7.75 9.12 -28.34
C LYS A 163 -7.41 9.18 -26.85
N ILE A 164 -6.21 9.64 -26.49
CA ILE A 164 -5.77 9.71 -25.10
C ILE A 164 -6.62 10.71 -24.32
N TYR A 165 -6.98 11.84 -24.91
CA TYR A 165 -7.90 12.80 -24.28
C TYR A 165 -9.24 12.16 -23.94
N SER A 166 -9.84 11.40 -24.86
CA SER A 166 -11.12 10.72 -24.63
C SER A 166 -11.05 9.69 -23.50
N GLU A 167 -9.93 8.96 -23.40
CA GLU A 167 -9.66 8.04 -22.29
C GLU A 167 -9.58 8.82 -20.97
N ILE A 168 -8.74 9.86 -20.89
CA ILE A 168 -8.58 10.70 -19.69
C ILE A 168 -9.91 11.34 -19.27
N LEU A 169 -10.70 11.86 -20.22
CA LEU A 169 -11.99 12.49 -19.94
C LEU A 169 -12.98 11.49 -19.32
N SER A 170 -13.06 10.28 -19.89
CA SER A 170 -13.95 9.22 -19.37
C SER A 170 -13.60 8.81 -17.93
N TYR A 171 -12.32 8.80 -17.57
CA TYR A 171 -11.89 8.54 -16.20
C TYR A 171 -12.11 9.74 -15.29
N SER A 172 -11.78 10.94 -15.77
CA SER A 172 -11.97 12.20 -15.06
C SER A 172 -13.43 12.37 -14.64
N ASP A 173 -14.40 12.12 -15.52
CA ASP A 173 -15.82 12.23 -15.19
C ASP A 173 -16.25 11.24 -14.09
N ASN A 174 -15.76 9.99 -14.15
CA ASN A 174 -16.07 8.98 -13.12
C ASN A 174 -15.47 9.32 -11.76
N PHE A 175 -14.34 10.02 -11.75
CA PHE A 175 -13.62 10.41 -10.54
C PHE A 175 -14.15 11.72 -9.96
N ASP A 176 -14.25 12.76 -10.78
CA ASP A 176 -14.68 14.11 -10.39
C ASP A 176 -16.14 14.16 -9.93
N ASN A 177 -16.98 13.20 -10.31
CA ASN A 177 -18.33 13.09 -9.76
C ASN A 177 -18.38 12.55 -8.32
N LYS A 178 -17.27 12.11 -7.73
CA LYS A 178 -17.23 11.60 -6.34
C LYS A 178 -16.66 12.65 -5.39
N VAL A 179 -17.47 13.09 -4.44
CA VAL A 179 -17.02 13.95 -3.34
C VAL A 179 -16.01 13.20 -2.47
N ALA A 180 -14.87 13.85 -2.20
CA ALA A 180 -13.86 13.29 -1.33
C ALA A 180 -14.42 13.03 0.08
N LYS A 181 -14.31 11.78 0.55
CA LYS A 181 -14.73 11.40 1.89
C LYS A 181 -13.82 12.06 2.94
N GLN A 182 -14.41 12.42 4.07
CA GLN A 182 -13.71 12.90 5.25
C GLN A 182 -14.07 12.03 6.46
N VAL A 183 -13.19 12.03 7.46
CA VAL A 183 -13.40 11.34 8.73
C VAL A 183 -12.89 12.21 9.87
N ASN A 184 -13.60 12.18 11.01
CA ASN A 184 -13.18 12.88 12.21
C ASN A 184 -12.48 11.90 13.15
N PHE A 185 -11.43 12.39 13.79
CA PHE A 185 -10.72 11.73 14.85
C PHE A 185 -10.83 12.57 16.12
N LYS A 186 -11.28 11.96 17.21
CA LYS A 186 -11.13 12.53 18.55
C LYS A 186 -9.99 11.80 19.24
N VAL A 187 -8.92 12.52 19.46
CA VAL A 187 -7.75 12.00 20.17
C VAL A 187 -7.91 12.41 21.62
N THR A 188 -7.73 11.50 22.59
CA THR A 188 -7.71 11.86 24.01
C THR A 188 -6.46 11.31 24.66
N ILE A 189 -5.71 12.20 25.31
CA ILE A 189 -4.45 11.91 25.97
C ILE A 189 -4.70 11.88 27.47
N LEU A 190 -4.32 10.77 28.08
CA LEU A 190 -4.60 10.44 29.46
C LEU A 190 -3.30 10.15 30.18
N GLU A 191 -3.18 10.62 31.42
CA GLU A 191 -2.09 10.24 32.32
C GLU A 191 -2.70 9.59 33.58
N THR A 192 -2.35 8.34 33.83
CA THR A 192 -2.83 7.56 34.97
C THR A 192 -1.70 7.44 35.99
N ASN A 193 -1.92 7.89 37.23
CA ASN A 193 -0.93 7.75 38.30
C ASN A 193 -1.05 6.37 38.96
N LEU A 194 -0.05 5.51 38.76
CA LEU A 194 -0.01 4.16 39.30
C LEU A 194 0.16 4.12 40.82
N SER A 195 0.87 5.10 41.39
CA SER A 195 1.06 5.19 42.84
C SER A 195 -0.28 5.51 43.55
N ASP A 196 -1.07 6.42 42.97
CA ASP A 196 -2.42 6.72 43.45
C ASP A 196 -3.38 5.55 43.27
N LEU A 197 -3.33 4.89 42.11
CA LEU A 197 -4.13 3.69 41.83
C LEU A 197 -3.87 2.59 42.88
N LYS A 198 -2.60 2.32 43.18
CA LYS A 198 -2.20 1.29 44.15
C LYS A 198 -2.65 1.64 45.57
N SER A 199 -2.47 2.89 46.00
CA SER A 199 -2.86 3.32 47.36
C SER A 199 -4.38 3.36 47.56
N ARG A 200 -5.14 3.61 46.49
CA ARG A 200 -6.61 3.69 46.50
C ARG A 200 -7.30 2.38 46.10
N GLY A 201 -6.56 1.32 45.80
CA GLY A 201 -7.08 0.08 45.21
C GLY A 201 -8.27 -0.54 45.96
N THR A 202 -8.27 -0.50 47.29
CA THR A 202 -9.39 -1.01 48.12
C THR A 202 -10.65 -0.13 48.00
N LYS A 203 -10.50 1.19 47.96
CA LYS A 203 -11.59 2.15 47.74
C LYS A 203 -12.14 2.04 46.32
N ILE A 204 -11.26 1.94 45.34
CA ILE A 204 -11.64 1.75 43.94
C ILE A 204 -12.43 0.45 43.78
N ASN A 205 -11.96 -0.66 44.34
CA ASN A 205 -12.69 -1.93 44.30
C ASN A 205 -14.08 -1.82 44.96
N SER A 206 -14.23 -1.03 46.03
CA SER A 206 -15.55 -0.79 46.65
C SER A 206 -16.48 0.09 45.80
N LEU A 207 -15.95 1.08 45.08
CA LEU A 207 -16.73 1.90 44.15
C LEU A 207 -17.18 1.08 42.93
N ILE A 208 -16.31 0.19 42.43
CA ILE A 208 -16.59 -0.70 41.29
C ILE A 208 -17.69 -1.71 41.63
N LYS A 209 -17.77 -2.20 42.87
CA LYS A 209 -18.85 -3.11 43.30
C LYS A 209 -20.26 -2.52 43.16
N GLY A 210 -20.40 -1.18 43.17
CA GLY A 210 -21.68 -0.50 42.92
C GLY A 210 -21.99 -0.27 41.44
N VAL A 211 -21.00 -0.49 40.56
CA VAL A 211 -21.07 -0.28 39.11
C VAL A 211 -20.72 -1.60 38.43
N ASP A 212 -21.56 -2.60 38.62
CA ASP A 212 -21.29 -3.97 38.17
C ASP A 212 -21.62 -4.18 36.68
N SER A 213 -20.91 -3.46 35.81
CA SER A 213 -20.96 -3.72 34.37
C SER A 213 -19.63 -4.30 33.89
N VAL A 214 -19.70 -5.40 33.15
CA VAL A 214 -18.55 -6.03 32.46
C VAL A 214 -17.75 -4.98 31.67
N ASP A 215 -18.47 -4.02 31.08
CA ASP A 215 -17.90 -2.90 30.33
C ASP A 215 -17.05 -1.97 31.19
N PHE A 216 -17.49 -1.63 32.41
CA PHE A 216 -16.69 -0.82 33.32
C PHE A 216 -15.33 -1.47 33.60
N ARG A 217 -15.34 -2.75 33.96
CA ARG A 217 -14.11 -3.50 34.28
C ARG A 217 -13.17 -3.60 33.08
N TYR A 218 -13.72 -3.81 31.89
CA TYR A 218 -12.95 -3.85 30.65
C TYR A 218 -12.23 -2.51 30.40
N PHE A 219 -12.96 -1.39 30.37
CA PHE A 219 -12.35 -0.07 30.10
C PHE A 219 -11.43 0.40 31.23
N PHE A 220 -11.79 0.11 32.47
CA PHE A 220 -10.93 0.37 33.63
C PHE A 220 -9.58 -0.32 33.46
N ASN A 221 -9.57 -1.60 33.10
CA ASN A 221 -8.33 -2.34 32.88
C ASN A 221 -7.55 -1.84 31.67
N LEU A 222 -8.24 -1.49 30.58
CA LEU A 222 -7.62 -0.97 29.36
C LEU A 222 -6.86 0.35 29.61
N ILE A 223 -7.36 1.20 30.51
CA ILE A 223 -6.73 2.48 30.89
C ILE A 223 -5.65 2.28 31.96
N THR A 224 -5.92 1.46 32.99
CA THR A 224 -5.10 1.41 34.20
C THR A 224 -4.07 0.28 34.23
N VAL A 225 -4.34 -0.84 33.54
CA VAL A 225 -3.49 -2.05 33.51
C VAL A 225 -3.48 -2.70 32.10
N PRO A 226 -3.01 -1.97 31.08
CA PRO A 226 -3.19 -2.31 29.67
C PRO A 226 -2.50 -3.60 29.22
N TYR A 227 -1.45 -4.05 29.93
CA TYR A 227 -0.67 -5.25 29.61
C TYR A 227 -1.47 -6.56 29.65
N THR A 228 -2.71 -6.52 30.15
CA THR A 228 -3.57 -7.67 30.36
C THR A 228 -4.65 -7.84 29.27
N GLN A 229 -4.71 -6.93 28.29
CA GLN A 229 -5.80 -6.90 27.30
C GLN A 229 -5.41 -7.56 25.98
N ASN A 230 -6.31 -8.41 25.45
CA ASN A 230 -6.11 -9.11 24.17
C ASN A 230 -6.42 -8.23 22.94
N THR A 231 -7.22 -7.17 23.11
CA THR A 231 -7.56 -6.24 22.03
C THR A 231 -7.69 -4.82 22.58
N ASN A 232 -7.26 -3.86 21.76
CA ASN A 232 -7.22 -2.43 22.10
C ASN A 232 -8.25 -1.60 21.31
N VAL A 233 -9.16 -2.25 20.57
CA VAL A 233 -10.17 -1.61 19.73
C VAL A 233 -11.56 -1.97 20.23
N THR A 234 -12.44 -0.99 20.36
CA THR A 234 -13.80 -1.16 20.91
C THR A 234 -14.78 -0.20 20.26
N ASN A 235 -16.01 -0.64 20.03
CA ASN A 235 -17.09 0.16 19.40
C ASN A 235 -18.09 0.74 20.42
N LYS A 236 -17.74 0.72 21.70
CA LYS A 236 -18.61 1.12 22.83
C LYS A 236 -18.19 2.49 23.39
N SER A 237 -18.27 3.52 22.55
CA SER A 237 -17.73 4.84 22.88
C SER A 237 -18.37 5.48 24.11
N SER A 238 -19.70 5.42 24.23
CA SER A 238 -20.42 5.98 25.38
C SER A 238 -20.00 5.37 26.71
N GLN A 239 -19.85 4.04 26.76
CA GLN A 239 -19.43 3.34 27.97
C GLN A 239 -17.98 3.67 28.31
N PHE A 240 -17.10 3.72 27.29
CA PHE A 240 -15.71 4.15 27.47
C PHE A 240 -15.60 5.54 28.10
N TYR A 241 -16.30 6.54 27.54
CA TYR A 241 -16.26 7.90 28.08
C TYR A 241 -16.92 8.03 29.46
N GLY A 242 -17.93 7.21 29.77
CA GLY A 242 -18.49 7.13 31.12
C GLY A 242 -17.46 6.67 32.16
N VAL A 243 -16.71 5.60 31.84
CA VAL A 243 -15.61 5.11 32.69
C VAL A 243 -14.50 6.14 32.78
N LEU A 244 -14.11 6.74 31.66
CA LEU A 244 -13.07 7.76 31.63
C LEU A 244 -13.43 8.96 32.52
N ASN A 245 -14.65 9.47 32.41
CA ASN A 245 -15.13 10.57 33.24
C ASN A 245 -15.14 10.22 34.73
N PHE A 246 -15.52 8.98 35.08
CA PHE A 246 -15.43 8.49 36.45
C PHE A 246 -13.98 8.48 36.95
N LEU A 247 -13.03 7.97 36.15
CA LEU A 247 -11.62 7.93 36.50
C LEU A 247 -11.03 9.34 36.68
N ASP A 248 -11.42 10.28 35.81
CA ASP A 248 -11.01 11.69 35.85
C ASP A 248 -11.54 12.40 37.11
N THR A 249 -12.85 12.27 37.37
CA THR A 249 -13.50 12.87 38.55
C THR A 249 -12.93 12.34 39.87
N ASN A 250 -12.50 11.07 39.89
CA ASN A 250 -11.89 10.44 41.07
C ASN A 250 -10.36 10.65 41.17
N ASN A 251 -9.76 11.45 40.29
CA ASN A 251 -8.32 11.73 40.21
C ASN A 251 -7.46 10.47 40.05
N ILE A 252 -7.97 9.43 39.37
CA ILE A 252 -7.21 8.20 39.08
C ILE A 252 -6.42 8.38 37.77
N THR A 253 -7.10 8.92 36.78
CA THR A 253 -6.55 9.28 35.47
C THR A 253 -6.82 10.76 35.27
N LYS A 254 -5.98 11.48 34.52
CA LYS A 254 -6.24 12.88 34.16
C LYS A 254 -6.21 13.06 32.65
N ILE A 255 -7.24 13.71 32.11
CA ILE A 255 -7.24 14.13 30.70
C ILE A 255 -6.27 15.30 30.53
N LYS A 256 -5.24 15.11 29.72
CA LYS A 256 -4.20 16.13 29.43
C LYS A 256 -4.53 16.96 28.20
N SER A 257 -5.16 16.35 27.20
CA SER A 257 -5.62 17.01 25.99
C SER A 257 -6.65 16.15 25.26
N SER A 258 -7.56 16.78 24.52
CA SER A 258 -8.53 16.07 23.67
C SER A 258 -8.81 16.80 22.35
N PRO A 259 -7.83 16.86 21.41
CA PRO A 259 -8.03 17.55 20.14
C PRO A 259 -8.93 16.76 19.18
N PHE A 260 -9.67 17.51 18.37
CA PHE A 260 -10.45 17.00 17.25
C PHE A 260 -9.69 17.26 15.95
N LEU A 261 -9.52 16.22 15.13
CA LEU A 261 -8.82 16.27 13.85
C LEU A 261 -9.78 15.84 12.74
N VAL A 262 -9.79 16.55 11.62
CA VAL A 262 -10.58 16.18 10.45
C VAL A 262 -9.61 15.89 9.32
N ALA A 263 -9.73 14.71 8.72
CA ALA A 263 -8.85 14.30 7.63
C ALA A 263 -9.66 13.94 6.39
N LYS A 264 -9.21 14.43 5.23
CA LYS A 264 -9.67 13.97 3.92
C LYS A 264 -9.08 12.58 3.64
N ASN A 265 -9.81 11.75 2.92
CA ASN A 265 -9.33 10.45 2.44
C ASN A 265 -7.95 10.55 1.79
N ASN A 266 -7.05 9.63 2.15
CA ASN A 266 -5.67 9.53 1.68
C ASN A 266 -4.84 10.82 1.88
N THR A 267 -5.25 11.70 2.80
CA THR A 267 -4.56 12.95 3.10
C THR A 267 -4.04 12.92 4.52
N GLU A 268 -2.76 13.23 4.68
CA GLU A 268 -2.13 13.28 5.99
C GLU A 268 -2.60 14.51 6.78
N VAL A 269 -2.85 14.31 8.07
CA VAL A 269 -3.07 15.37 9.06
C VAL A 269 -2.00 15.27 10.13
N PHE A 270 -1.34 16.40 10.40
CA PHE A 270 -0.34 16.54 11.44
C PHE A 270 -0.86 17.44 12.57
N PHE A 271 -0.72 16.97 13.80
CA PHE A 271 -1.02 17.69 15.02
C PHE A 271 0.22 17.73 15.92
N SER A 272 0.55 18.89 16.47
CA SER A 272 1.68 19.07 17.37
C SER A 272 1.30 19.95 18.55
N ASN A 273 1.58 19.46 19.75
CA ASN A 273 1.48 20.21 21.00
C ASN A 273 2.80 20.05 21.76
N VAL A 274 3.70 21.01 21.57
CA VAL A 274 5.09 20.94 22.01
C VAL A 274 5.51 22.19 22.75
N LYS A 275 6.49 22.05 23.63
CA LYS A 275 7.25 23.15 24.22
C LYS A 275 8.60 23.20 23.54
N THR A 276 9.00 24.38 23.07
CA THR A 276 10.31 24.60 22.48
C THR A 276 11.29 25.01 23.60
N ILE A 277 12.33 24.20 23.83
CA ILE A 277 13.33 24.44 24.87
C ILE A 277 14.69 24.77 24.26
N PRO A 278 15.41 25.77 24.79
CA PRO A 278 16.78 26.05 24.36
C PRO A 278 17.76 25.02 24.96
N TYR A 279 18.81 24.69 24.23
CA TYR A 279 19.94 23.94 24.73
C TYR A 279 21.25 24.48 24.15
N LEU A 280 22.29 24.50 24.97
CA LEU A 280 23.61 24.99 24.63
C LEU A 280 24.32 23.98 23.73
N THR A 281 24.73 24.39 22.53
CA THR A 281 25.46 23.54 21.58
C THR A 281 26.97 23.72 21.69
N THR A 282 27.44 24.95 21.87
CA THR A 282 28.87 25.25 22.05
C THR A 282 29.06 26.44 23.00
N SER A 283 30.06 26.36 23.88
CA SER A 283 30.54 27.49 24.67
C SER A 283 32.04 27.62 24.49
N THR A 284 32.49 28.72 23.89
CA THR A 284 33.92 29.00 23.69
C THR A 284 34.35 30.09 24.67
N ASN A 285 35.37 29.78 25.48
CA ASN A 285 36.04 30.75 26.35
C ASN A 285 37.45 31.01 25.79
N ILE A 286 37.68 32.20 25.25
CA ILE A 286 39.01 32.61 24.77
C ILE A 286 39.73 33.33 25.92
N THR A 287 40.92 32.85 26.31
CA THR A 287 41.74 33.47 27.34
C THR A 287 43.10 33.87 26.79
N ASN A 288 43.22 35.14 26.38
CA ASN A 288 44.44 35.96 26.32
C ASN A 288 44.06 37.40 25.89
N ALA A 289 43.88 38.27 26.89
CA ALA A 289 43.64 39.73 26.86
C ALA A 289 42.22 40.30 26.62
N GLN A 290 41.22 39.54 26.17
CA GLN A 290 39.79 39.89 26.35
C GLN A 290 38.96 38.62 26.51
N THR A 291 38.34 38.41 27.67
CA THR A 291 37.39 37.30 27.85
C THR A 291 36.11 37.61 27.07
N GLN A 292 35.95 37.01 25.90
CA GLN A 292 34.67 36.94 25.21
C GLN A 292 34.14 35.51 25.31
N GLN A 293 33.03 35.35 26.03
CA GLN A 293 32.28 34.11 26.08
C GLN A 293 31.28 34.11 24.92
N GLN A 294 31.45 33.19 23.97
CA GLN A 294 30.47 32.96 22.90
C GLN A 294 29.70 31.67 23.20
N SER A 295 28.40 31.78 23.42
CA SER A 295 27.49 30.65 23.62
C SER A 295 26.52 30.56 22.44
N ASN A 296 26.47 29.41 21.78
CA ASN A 296 25.49 29.12 20.73
C ASN A 296 24.38 28.25 21.31
N TYR A 297 23.14 28.59 20.98
CA TYR A 297 21.95 27.89 21.43
C TYR A 297 21.23 27.26 20.23
N SER A 298 20.70 26.06 20.44
CA SER A 298 19.75 25.43 19.53
C SER A 298 18.43 25.19 20.29
N TYR A 299 17.36 24.95 19.55
CA TYR A 299 16.04 24.78 20.12
C TYR A 299 15.51 23.40 19.78
N LYS A 300 14.92 22.72 20.76
CA LYS A 300 14.30 21.41 20.58
C LYS A 300 12.83 21.47 21.00
N ASP A 301 11.95 20.95 20.16
CA ASP A 301 10.56 20.75 20.50
C ASP A 301 10.39 19.47 21.32
N VAL A 302 9.73 19.58 22.46
CA VAL A 302 9.44 18.48 23.38
C VAL A 302 7.94 18.48 23.68
N GLY A 303 7.26 17.40 23.33
CA GLY A 303 5.84 17.23 23.59
C GLY A 303 5.23 16.15 22.69
N LEU A 304 3.94 16.30 22.38
CA LEU A 304 3.22 15.36 21.55
C LEU A 304 3.23 15.80 20.08
N LYS A 305 3.55 14.88 19.18
CA LYS A 305 3.33 15.00 17.74
C LYS A 305 2.54 13.78 17.27
N LEU A 306 1.49 14.00 16.51
CA LEU A 306 0.62 12.96 15.98
C LEU A 306 0.38 13.22 14.50
N THR A 307 0.68 12.22 13.69
CA THR A 307 0.39 12.19 12.27
C THR A 307 -0.61 11.07 12.01
N LEU A 308 -1.68 11.38 11.29
CA LEU A 308 -2.71 10.43 10.87
C LEU A 308 -2.87 10.51 9.35
N LYS A 309 -2.89 9.36 8.68
CA LYS A 309 -3.23 9.28 7.26
C LYS A 309 -4.29 8.18 7.05
N PRO A 310 -5.56 8.55 6.88
CA PRO A 310 -6.64 7.58 6.71
C PRO A 310 -6.87 7.20 5.24
N ILE A 311 -7.28 5.96 5.03
CA ILE A 311 -7.89 5.45 3.80
C ILE A 311 -9.31 5.01 4.17
N ILE A 312 -10.30 5.69 3.59
CA ILE A 312 -11.72 5.54 3.93
C ILE A 312 -12.41 4.64 2.90
N ILE A 313 -12.75 3.42 3.32
CA ILE A 313 -13.43 2.41 2.51
C ILE A 313 -14.78 2.09 3.15
N ASN A 314 -15.81 2.80 2.69
CA ASN A 314 -17.16 2.78 3.28
C ASN A 314 -17.09 3.17 4.76
N ASP A 315 -17.43 2.26 5.67
CA ASP A 315 -17.36 2.45 7.12
C ASP A 315 -16.04 1.98 7.74
N ASN A 316 -15.15 1.38 6.96
CA ASN A 316 -13.82 0.98 7.41
C ASN A 316 -12.82 2.10 7.11
N ILE A 317 -11.91 2.31 8.05
CA ILE A 317 -10.87 3.32 8.03
C ILE A 317 -9.57 2.61 8.34
N ASP A 318 -8.76 2.40 7.31
CA ASP A 318 -7.37 1.99 7.49
C ASP A 318 -6.56 3.25 7.76
N VAL A 319 -5.97 3.37 8.94
CA VAL A 319 -5.27 4.59 9.36
C VAL A 319 -3.83 4.29 9.72
N ASP A 320 -2.92 4.97 9.02
CA ASP A 320 -1.52 5.04 9.43
C ASP A 320 -1.38 6.07 10.54
N ILE A 321 -0.81 5.63 11.66
CA ILE A 321 -0.62 6.44 12.86
C ILE A 321 0.87 6.53 13.15
N HIS A 322 1.37 7.75 13.22
CA HIS A 322 2.71 8.04 13.71
C HIS A 322 2.62 9.00 14.89
N LEU A 323 2.92 8.47 16.06
CA LEU A 323 2.81 9.15 17.33
C LEU A 323 4.20 9.29 17.93
N ILE A 324 4.58 10.51 18.28
CA ILE A 324 5.79 10.82 19.03
C ILE A 324 5.38 11.56 20.29
N PHE A 325 5.90 11.12 21.43
CA PHE A 325 5.73 11.78 22.70
C PHE A 325 7.09 11.97 23.36
N GLU A 326 7.47 13.23 23.54
CA GLU A 326 8.71 13.63 24.19
C GLU A 326 8.40 14.40 25.49
N ASN A 327 9.12 14.06 26.56
CA ASN A 327 9.03 14.72 27.85
C ASN A 327 10.39 15.26 28.29
N LEU A 328 10.38 16.38 29.01
CA LEU A 328 11.54 16.91 29.69
C LEU A 328 11.71 16.21 31.05
N LEU A 329 12.89 15.65 31.31
CA LEU A 329 13.24 14.99 32.58
C LEU A 329 14.01 15.93 33.52
N SER A 330 14.74 16.91 32.96
CA SER A 330 15.46 17.93 33.73
C SER A 330 14.54 19.08 34.16
N ASN A 331 14.95 19.83 35.20
CA ASN A 331 14.33 21.13 35.49
C ASN A 331 14.43 22.05 34.26
N SER A 332 13.39 22.87 34.02
CA SER A 332 13.25 23.74 32.83
C SER A 332 14.38 24.76 32.63
N ASP A 333 15.17 25.00 33.67
CA ASP A 333 16.12 26.12 33.73
C ASP A 333 17.55 25.70 33.38
N THR A 334 17.76 24.44 32.94
CA THR A 334 19.08 23.98 32.52
C THR A 334 19.27 24.13 31.01
N LEU A 335 20.42 24.66 30.60
CA LEU A 335 20.82 24.75 29.18
C LEU A 335 21.31 23.40 28.61
N THR A 336 21.25 22.33 29.41
CA THR A 336 21.59 20.95 29.03
C THR A 336 20.41 20.03 29.39
N PRO A 337 19.24 20.22 28.74
CA PRO A 337 18.04 19.50 29.11
C PRO A 337 18.17 18.00 28.81
N THR A 338 17.66 17.16 29.70
CA THR A 338 17.53 15.72 29.44
C THR A 338 16.09 15.44 29.03
N THR A 339 15.88 14.78 27.90
CA THR A 339 14.53 14.45 27.39
C THR A 339 14.34 12.94 27.27
N SER A 340 13.13 12.44 27.54
CA SER A 340 12.71 11.10 27.14
C SER A 340 11.85 11.18 25.89
N LYS A 341 12.05 10.25 24.95
CA LYS A 341 11.26 10.14 23.71
C LYS A 341 10.63 8.77 23.63
N LYS A 342 9.38 8.73 23.21
CA LYS A 342 8.63 7.52 22.93
C LYS A 342 7.93 7.69 21.59
N GLU A 343 7.95 6.65 20.77
CA GLU A 343 7.52 6.72 19.39
C GLU A 343 6.79 5.44 19.02
N LEU A 344 5.65 5.59 18.35
CA LEU A 344 4.84 4.51 17.84
C LEU A 344 4.52 4.82 16.38
N LYS A 345 4.81 3.87 15.50
CA LYS A 345 4.38 3.89 14.10
C LYS A 345 3.67 2.59 13.80
N SER A 346 2.40 2.66 13.45
CA SER A 346 1.60 1.47 13.19
C SER A 346 0.38 1.82 12.32
N THR A 347 -0.20 0.79 11.73
CA THR A 347 -1.39 0.91 10.88
C THR A 347 -2.51 0.11 11.53
N TYR A 348 -3.67 0.72 11.65
CA TYR A 348 -4.84 0.10 12.26
C TYR A 348 -6.02 0.12 11.29
N LYS A 349 -6.80 -0.96 11.31
CA LYS A 349 -8.08 -1.02 10.65
C LYS A 349 -9.17 -0.78 11.67
N LEU A 350 -9.87 0.34 11.54
CA LEU A 350 -10.92 0.80 12.43
C LEU A 350 -12.24 0.92 11.66
N LYS A 351 -13.35 0.95 12.38
CA LYS A 351 -14.67 1.33 11.86
C LYS A 351 -15.11 2.65 12.46
N LYS A 352 -16.04 3.34 11.82
CA LYS A 352 -16.71 4.49 12.45
C LYS A 352 -17.37 4.03 13.76
N GLY A 353 -17.16 4.81 14.82
CA GLY A 353 -17.53 4.51 16.21
C GLY A 353 -16.48 3.73 17.00
N ASP A 354 -15.42 3.22 16.34
CA ASP A 354 -14.35 2.53 17.06
C ASP A 354 -13.46 3.52 17.81
N ILE A 355 -13.07 3.11 19.01
CA ILE A 355 -12.03 3.71 19.83
C ILE A 355 -10.85 2.76 19.84
N LEU A 356 -9.71 3.24 19.36
CA LEU A 356 -8.40 2.62 19.51
C LEU A 356 -7.75 3.15 20.79
N VAL A 357 -7.31 2.26 21.67
CA VAL A 357 -6.62 2.62 22.93
C VAL A 357 -5.15 2.19 22.88
N LEU A 358 -4.27 3.17 22.77
CA LEU A 358 -2.82 3.03 22.74
C LEU A 358 -2.26 3.32 24.14
N SER A 359 -2.09 2.27 24.93
CA SER A 359 -1.62 2.36 26.32
C SER A 359 -0.30 1.60 26.51
N GLY A 360 0.40 1.85 27.62
CA GLY A 360 1.68 1.20 27.95
C GLY A 360 2.91 2.08 27.79
N ILE A 361 2.72 3.39 27.64
CA ILE A 361 3.79 4.37 27.66
C ILE A 361 4.16 4.68 29.12
N ASN A 362 5.06 3.89 29.74
CA ASN A 362 5.46 4.06 31.15
C ASN A 362 6.33 5.28 31.37
N GLN A 363 5.98 6.10 32.35
CA GLN A 363 6.75 7.27 32.78
C GLN A 363 7.05 7.14 34.28
N GLU A 364 8.33 7.17 34.63
CA GLU A 364 8.79 7.30 36.01
C GLU A 364 9.28 8.73 36.21
N ASN A 365 8.65 9.45 37.13
CA ASN A 365 9.07 10.79 37.54
C ASN A 365 9.64 10.69 38.96
N GLU A 366 10.91 11.04 39.15
CA GLU A 366 11.49 11.22 40.49
C GLU A 366 11.30 12.66 40.94
N ILE A 367 10.54 12.87 42.01
CA ILE A 367 10.39 14.17 42.67
C ILE A 367 11.21 14.12 43.96
N THR A 368 12.20 14.99 44.07
CA THR A 368 13.02 15.12 45.29
C THR A 368 12.58 16.34 46.09
N TYR A 369 12.03 16.12 47.29
CA TYR A 369 11.72 17.16 48.26
C TYR A 369 12.84 17.24 49.30
N THR A 370 13.45 18.41 49.44
CA THR A 370 14.45 18.64 50.50
C THR A 370 13.93 19.74 51.42
N SER A 371 13.74 19.42 52.69
CA SER A 371 13.34 20.37 53.73
C SER A 371 14.33 20.34 54.89
N GLY A 372 14.63 21.47 55.51
CA GLY A 372 15.59 21.52 56.61
C GLY A 372 15.63 22.88 57.28
N VAL A 373 16.37 22.97 58.39
CA VAL A 373 16.53 24.22 59.15
C VAL A 373 17.36 25.21 58.30
N PRO A 374 16.89 26.46 58.10
CA PRO A 374 17.65 27.49 57.38
C PRO A 374 19.07 27.65 57.94
N LEU A 375 20.05 27.98 57.08
CA LEU A 375 21.50 28.04 57.37
C LEU A 375 22.18 26.68 57.65
N LEU A 376 21.60 25.84 58.51
CA LEU A 376 22.22 24.57 58.92
C LEU A 376 22.11 23.47 57.85
N LYS A 377 21.06 23.51 57.03
CA LYS A 377 20.85 22.56 55.92
C LYS A 377 21.89 22.65 54.80
N ASP A 378 22.64 23.76 54.72
CA ASP A 378 23.58 24.05 53.62
C ASP A 378 25.05 23.78 54.01
N ILE A 379 25.35 23.46 55.28
CA ILE A 379 26.70 23.08 55.76
C ILE A 379 26.93 21.59 55.47
N TRP A 380 27.97 21.25 54.69
CA TRP A 380 28.26 19.87 54.26
C TRP A 380 28.20 18.84 55.42
N LEU A 381 28.86 19.11 56.55
CA LEU A 381 28.94 18.15 57.66
C LEU A 381 27.62 18.03 58.45
N LEU A 382 26.85 19.12 58.55
CA LEU A 382 25.63 19.18 59.38
C LEU A 382 24.35 18.92 58.56
N LYS A 383 24.44 18.95 57.24
CA LYS A 383 23.32 18.72 56.32
C LYS A 383 22.55 17.43 56.64
N TYR A 384 23.24 16.37 57.04
CA TYR A 384 22.59 15.08 57.35
C TYR A 384 21.78 15.08 58.65
N LEU A 385 22.07 15.99 59.60
CA LEU A 385 21.33 16.12 60.86
C LEU A 385 20.20 17.16 60.78
N PHE A 386 20.35 18.18 59.92
CA PHE A 386 19.43 19.33 59.86
C PHE A 386 18.65 19.46 58.55
N SER A 387 18.77 18.47 57.65
CA SER A 387 17.94 18.36 56.45
C SER A 387 17.35 16.96 56.32
N THR A 388 16.14 16.87 55.79
CA THR A 388 15.51 15.64 55.35
C THR A 388 15.27 15.72 53.85
N THR A 389 15.69 14.67 53.14
CA THR A 389 15.48 14.51 51.70
C THR A 389 14.48 13.38 51.52
N LYS A 390 13.28 13.72 51.06
CA LYS A 390 12.25 12.75 50.67
C LYS A 390 12.30 12.60 49.15
N LYS A 391 12.63 11.40 48.67
CA LYS A 391 12.47 11.02 47.27
C LYS A 391 11.12 10.37 47.06
N GLU A 392 10.36 10.85 46.08
CA GLU A 392 9.05 10.34 45.72
C GLU A 392 9.07 9.90 44.26
N PHE A 393 8.82 8.61 44.01
CA PHE A 393 8.73 8.04 42.67
C PHE A 393 7.26 8.04 42.24
N VAL A 394 6.93 8.86 41.26
CA VAL A 394 5.61 8.90 40.63
C VAL A 394 5.67 8.09 39.34
N ASN A 395 5.10 6.89 39.41
CA ASN A 395 4.92 6.05 38.24
C ASN A 395 3.60 6.41 37.56
N SER A 396 3.66 6.74 36.28
CA SER A 396 2.50 7.11 35.47
C SER A 396 2.46 6.32 34.18
N ILE A 397 1.25 6.00 33.71
CA ILE A 397 1.01 5.44 32.39
C ILE A 397 0.39 6.54 31.54
N LEU A 398 1.01 6.84 30.42
CA LEU A 398 0.34 7.61 29.37
C LEU A 398 -0.48 6.67 28.50
N THR A 399 -1.74 7.05 28.28
CA THR A 399 -2.66 6.35 27.39
C THR A 399 -3.19 7.36 26.38
N ILE A 400 -3.16 6.99 25.10
CA ILE A 400 -3.70 7.78 24.01
C ILE A 400 -4.85 7.00 23.41
N THR A 401 -5.99 7.65 23.27
CA THR A 401 -7.18 7.05 22.67
C THR A 401 -7.54 7.79 21.40
N ILE A 402 -7.99 7.08 20.37
CA ILE A 402 -8.34 7.64 19.08
C ILE A 402 -9.71 7.08 18.71
N GLU A 403 -10.73 7.92 18.80
CA GLU A 403 -12.09 7.62 18.34
C GLU A 403 -12.27 8.10 16.91
N VAL A 404 -12.88 7.27 16.08
CA VAL A 404 -13.21 7.58 14.68
C VAL A 404 -14.71 7.81 14.54
N PHE A 405 -15.18 8.93 13.98
CA PHE A 405 -16.63 9.19 13.84
C PHE A 405 -17.02 10.05 12.62
#